data_AF-A0A7M3MP68-F1
#
_entry.id   AF-A0A7M3MP68-F1
#
_cell.length_a   1.000
_cell.length_b   1.000
_cell.length_c   1.000
_cell.angle_alpha   90.00
_cell.angle_beta   90.00
_cell.angle_gamma   90.00
#
_symmetry.space_group_name_H-M   'P 1'
#
loop_
_entity.id
_entity.type
_entity.pdbx_description
1 polymer ?
#
loop_
_entity_poly.entity_id
_entity_poly.type
_entity_poly.pdbx_seq_one_letter_code
_entity_poly.pdbx_strand_id
1 'polypeptide(L)' 'MLNVMSGEVARDYLRYHLEVERTDGMGRKVHRCEESGVSWVEERRPSGYGGDVIVLRRLVD' A
#
# COMPACT_ATOMS: atom_id res chain seq x y z
N MET A 1 -4.98 10.11 -11.82
CA MET A 1 -4.28 8.98 -11.18
C MET A 1 -4.44 9.09 -9.68
N LEU A 2 -4.79 8.01 -8.97
CA LEU A 2 -4.86 7.99 -7.52
C LEU A 2 -3.44 7.95 -6.94
N ASN A 3 -3.16 8.85 -5.99
CA ASN A 3 -1.88 8.91 -5.29
C ASN A 3 -1.92 8.20 -3.93
N VAL A 4 -3.13 8.00 -3.39
CA VAL A 4 -3.38 7.37 -2.09
C VAL A 4 -4.64 6.52 -2.17
N MET A 5 -4.61 5.35 -1.55
CA MET A 5 -5.77 4.51 -1.28
C MET A 5 -5.77 4.09 0.19
N SER A 6 -6.93 3.90 0.80
CA SER A 6 -7.01 3.49 2.20
C SER A 6 -8.22 2.61 2.47
N GLY A 7 -8.19 1.90 3.61
CA GLY A 7 -9.33 1.10 4.08
C GLY A 7 -9.49 -0.19 3.28
N GLU A 8 -10.74 -0.63 3.08
CA GLU A 8 -11.05 -1.90 2.41
C GLU A 8 -10.53 -1.94 0.97
N VAL A 9 -10.70 -0.84 0.23
CA VAL A 9 -10.17 -0.73 -1.15
C VAL A 9 -8.66 -0.92 -1.19
N ALA A 10 -7.91 -0.37 -0.23
CA ALA A 10 -6.47 -0.58 -0.17
C ALA A 10 -6.10 -2.01 0.24
N ARG A 11 -6.92 -2.65 1.08
CA ARG A 11 -6.70 -4.03 1.52
C ARG A 11 -6.95 -5.03 0.40
N ASP A 12 -8.04 -4.88 -0.35
CA ASP A 12 -8.33 -5.69 -1.52
C ASP A 12 -7.30 -5.40 -2.61
N TYR A 13 -6.99 -4.10 -2.75
CA TYR A 13 -5.85 -3.52 -3.45
C TYR A 13 -4.61 -4.42 -3.39
N LEU A 14 -4.12 -4.43 -2.15
CA LEU A 14 -2.93 -5.11 -1.70
C LEU A 14 -3.01 -6.63 -1.86
N ARG A 15 -4.18 -7.22 -1.61
CA ARG A 15 -4.34 -8.68 -1.59
C ARG A 15 -4.33 -9.29 -2.98
N TYR A 16 -4.94 -8.63 -3.95
CA TYR A 16 -5.22 -9.23 -5.26
C TYR A 16 -4.31 -8.73 -6.36
N HIS A 17 -3.74 -7.53 -6.23
CA HIS A 17 -3.02 -6.89 -7.34
C HIS A 17 -1.58 -6.49 -7.03
N LEU A 18 -1.15 -6.61 -5.78
CA LEU A 18 0.16 -6.14 -5.34
C LEU A 18 1.00 -7.28 -4.78
N GLU A 19 2.25 -7.35 -5.24
CA GLU A 19 3.27 -8.25 -4.70
C GLU A 19 4.30 -7.47 -3.91
N VAL A 20 4.85 -8.07 -2.85
CA VAL A 20 5.90 -7.44 -2.05
C VAL A 20 7.20 -7.43 -2.86
N GLU A 21 7.65 -6.24 -3.25
CA GLU A 21 8.90 -6.08 -4.01
C GLU A 21 10.10 -5.93 -3.07
N ARG A 22 9.98 -5.08 -2.05
CA ARG A 22 11.05 -4.82 -1.07
C ARG A 22 10.53 -4.20 0.22
N THR A 23 11.41 -4.10 1.20
CA THR A 23 11.22 -3.22 2.37
C THR A 23 12.14 -2.01 2.21
N ASP A 24 11.63 -0.80 2.45
CA ASP A 24 12.43 0.41 2.35
C ASP A 24 13.34 0.63 3.58
N GLY A 25 14.19 1.65 3.53
CA GLY A 25 15.10 2.00 4.63
C GLY A 25 14.40 2.46 5.93
N MET A 26 13.08 2.64 5.91
CA MET A 26 12.26 2.95 7.08
C MET A 26 11.49 1.73 7.60
N GLY A 27 11.71 0.54 7.03
CA GLY A 27 11.03 -0.69 7.42
C GLY A 27 9.62 -0.84 6.84
N ARG A 28 9.22 0.00 5.87
CA ARG A 28 7.90 -0.07 5.23
C ARG A 28 7.93 -1.02 4.04
N LYS A 29 6.84 -1.75 3.83
CA LYS A 29 6.72 -2.64 2.68
C LYS A 29 6.40 -1.83 1.43
N VAL A 30 7.22 -2.04 0.41
CA VAL A 30 7.00 -1.54 -0.95
C VAL A 30 6.48 -2.69 -1.78
N HIS A 31 5.36 -2.44 -2.43
CA HIS A 31 4.68 -3.41 -3.27
C HIS A 31 4.63 -2.92 -4.70
N ARG A 32 4.64 -3.85 -5.65
CA ARG A 32 4.56 -3.56 -7.07
C ARG A 32 3.32 -4.20 -7.68
N CYS A 33 2.62 -3.43 -8.50
CA CYS A 33 1.56 -3.95 -9.35
C CYS A 33 2.17 -4.33 -10.71
N GLU A 34 2.24 -5.63 -11.01
CA GLU A 34 2.80 -6.12 -12.28
C GLU A 34 2.01 -5.61 -13.50
N GLU A 35 0.68 -5.54 -13.40
CA GLU A 35 -0.18 -5.10 -14.51
C GLU A 35 0.03 -3.64 -14.91
N SER A 36 0.31 -2.76 -13.93
CA SER A 36 0.40 -1.32 -14.15
C SER A 36 1.82 -0.76 -14.03
N GLY A 37 2.77 -1.54 -13.53
CA GLY A 37 4.13 -1.10 -13.20
C GLY A 37 4.21 -0.12 -12.05
N VAL A 38 3.09 0.16 -11.36
CA VAL A 38 3.04 1.15 -10.27
C VAL A 38 3.50 0.53 -8.96
N SER A 39 4.37 1.25 -8.25
CA SER A 39 4.83 0.89 -6.92
C SER A 39 4.05 1.62 -5.83
N TRP A 40 3.79 0.94 -4.73
CA TRP A 40 3.00 1.42 -3.59
C TRP A 40 3.69 1.13 -2.26
N VAL A 41 3.70 2.09 -1.35
CA VAL A 41 4.14 1.89 0.04
C VAL A 41 2.94 1.56 0.91
N GLU A 42 3.02 0.44 1.65
CA GLU A 42 2.07 0.10 2.71
C GLU A 42 2.40 0.86 3.99
N GLU A 43 1.47 1.69 4.43
CA GLU A 43 1.45 2.29 5.76
C GLU A 43 0.26 1.73 6.55
N ARG A 44 0.44 1.55 7.86
CA ARG A 44 -0.62 1.19 8.79
C ARG A 44 -0.85 2.35 9.73
N ARG A 45 -2.08 2.87 9.75
CA ARG A 45 -2.48 4.00 10.60
C ARG A 45 -3.48 3.52 11.65
N PRO A 46 -3.29 3.87 12.93
CA PRO A 46 -4.28 3.55 13.95
C PRO A 46 -5.59 4.27 13.64
N SER A 47 -6.70 3.53 13.56
CA SER A 47 -8.02 4.11 13.24
C SER A 47 -8.75 4.72 14.44
N GLY A 48 -8.28 4.45 15.66
CA GLY A 48 -9.02 4.78 16.89
C GLY A 48 -10.17 3.81 17.23
N TYR A 49 -10.52 2.89 16.33
CA TYR A 49 -11.63 1.93 16.50
C TYR A 49 -11.17 0.46 16.59
N GLY A 50 -9.93 0.22 17.04
CA GLY A 50 -9.43 -1.13 17.34
C GLY A 50 -8.83 -1.91 16.17
N GLY A 51 -8.70 -1.30 14.99
CA GLY A 51 -7.98 -1.88 13.85
C GLY A 51 -7.07 -0.88 13.15
N ASP A 52 -5.90 -1.31 12.69
CA ASP A 52 -5.07 -0.49 11.80
C ASP A 52 -5.72 -0.37 10.43
N VAL A 53 -5.79 0.85 9.90
CA VAL A 53 -6.20 1.11 8.52
C VAL A 53 -4.97 0.99 7.62
N ILE A 54 -5.06 0.13 6.62
CA ILE A 54 -4.08 0.04 5.54
C ILE A 54 -4.22 1.28 4.66
N VAL A 55 -3.09 1.93 4.41
CA VAL A 55 -2.96 3.06 3.50
C VAL A 55 -1.87 2.70 2.48
N LEU A 56 -2.21 2.73 1.20
CA LEU A 56 -1.27 2.57 0.10
C LEU A 56 -0.95 3.94 -0.47
N ARG A 57 0.32 4.31 -0.47
CA ARG A 57 0.82 5.54 -1.09
C ARG A 57 1.60 5.22 -2.34
N ARG A 58 1.23 5.82 -3.45
CA ARG A 58 1.92 5.61 -4.72
C ARG A 58 3.33 6.18 -4.64
N LEU A 59 4.33 5.40 -5.05
CA LEU A 59 5.65 5.91 -5.35
C LEU A 59 5.61 6.51 -6.75
N VAL A 60 5.95 7.79 -6.83
CA VAL A 60 6.20 8.49 -8.09
C VAL A 60 7.71 8.52 -8.19
N ASP A 61 8.27 7.77 -9.13
CA ASP A 61 9.65 7.98 -9.58
C ASP A 61 9.78 9.35 -10.27
#